data_AF-A0A671X2M1-F1
#
_entry.id   AF-A0A671X2M1-F1
#
_cell.length_a   1.000
_cell.length_b   1.000
_cell.length_c   1.000
_cell.angle_alpha   90.00
_cell.angle_beta   90.00
_cell.angle_gamma   90.00
#
_symmetry.space_group_name_H-M   'P 1'
#
loop_
_entity.id
_entity.type
_entity.pdbx_description
1 polymer ?
#
loop_
_entity_poly.entity_id
_entity_poly.type
_entity_poly.pdbx_seq_one_letter_code
_entity_poly.pdbx_strand_id
1 'polypeptide(L)' 'MELHILEHSLKVASIEKDGIQICTHGLIKLAFLASKTRCKFFSLTETPEDYTIIVDEEGFKGLWRRRRGYALCTV' A
#
# COMPACT_ATOMS: atom_id res chain seq x y z
N MET A 1 16.61 26.87 4.31
CA MET A 1 15.73 25.73 4.00
C MET A 1 16.39 24.51 4.61
N GLU A 2 15.72 23.82 5.54
CA GLU A 2 16.26 22.62 6.20
C GLU A 2 15.60 21.37 5.62
N LEU A 3 16.41 20.35 5.34
CA LEU A 3 15.95 19.06 4.81
C LEU A 3 15.86 18.07 5.98
N HIS A 4 14.71 17.44 6.15
CA HIS A 4 14.52 16.36 7.12
C HIS A 4 14.25 15.04 6.38
N ILE A 5 15.09 14.04 6.63
CA ILE A 5 14.88 12.68 6.15
C ILE A 5 14.04 11.95 7.19
N LEU A 6 12.89 11.43 6.79
CA LEU A 6 12.02 10.64 7.66
C LEU A 6 12.56 9.22 7.79
N GLU A 7 12.53 8.65 9.00
CA GLU A 7 12.94 7.26 9.27
C GLU A 7 11.85 6.26 8.86
N HIS A 8 11.45 6.29 7.58
CA HIS A 8 10.43 5.40 7.03
C HIS A 8 10.98 4.66 5.80
N SER A 9 11.04 3.33 5.90
CA SER A 9 11.30 2.46 4.76
C SER A 9 10.01 2.23 4.00
N LEU A 10 9.87 2.90 2.86
CA LEU A 10 8.68 2.83 2.02
C LEU A 10 8.84 1.81 0.89
N LYS A 11 7.73 1.17 0.53
CA LYS A 11 7.56 0.33 -0.65
C LYS A 11 6.65 1.06 -1.63
N VAL A 12 7.02 1.02 -2.90
CA VAL A 12 6.21 1.52 -4.01
C VAL A 12 5.76 0.33 -4.81
N ALA A 13 4.46 0.25 -5.08
CA ALA A 13 3.87 -0.78 -5.92
C ALA A 13 2.76 -0.18 -6.79
N SER A 14 2.47 -0.86 -7.88
CA SER A 14 1.30 -0.61 -8.74
C SER A 14 0.25 -1.68 -8.46
N ILE A 15 -1.00 -1.42 -8.82
CA ILE A 15 -2.10 -2.39 -8.75
C ILE A 15 -2.90 -2.20 -10.03
N GLU A 16 -2.93 -3.23 -10.88
CA GLU A 16 -3.74 -3.21 -12.09
C GLU A 16 -5.21 -2.94 -11.76
N LYS A 17 -5.92 -2.22 -12.63
CA LYS A 17 -7.33 -1.84 -12.42
C LYS A 17 -8.21 -3.02 -12.07
N ASP A 18 -8.06 -4.13 -12.78
CA ASP A 18 -8.84 -5.34 -12.57
C ASP A 18 -8.42 -6.10 -11.30
N GLY A 19 -7.20 -5.86 -10.81
CA GLY A 19 -6.62 -6.49 -9.62
C GLY A 19 -7.04 -5.84 -8.30
N ILE A 20 -7.58 -4.62 -8.30
CA ILE A 20 -7.86 -3.86 -7.05
C ILE A 20 -8.84 -4.58 -6.11
N GLN A 21 -9.75 -5.37 -6.67
CA GLN A 21 -10.73 -6.16 -5.91
C GLN A 21 -10.04 -7.11 -4.92
N ILE A 22 -8.84 -7.61 -5.28
CA ILE A 22 -8.07 -8.56 -4.48
C ILE A 22 -7.51 -7.90 -3.21
N CYS A 23 -7.12 -6.63 -3.29
CA CYS A 23 -6.53 -5.87 -2.19
C CYS A 23 -7.53 -4.95 -1.48
N THR A 24 -8.80 -4.87 -1.92
CA THR A 24 -9.80 -3.92 -1.39
C THR A 24 -9.94 -4.00 0.13
N HIS A 25 -10.00 -5.20 0.72
CA HIS A 25 -10.05 -5.36 2.18
C HIS A 25 -8.80 -4.78 2.88
N GLY A 26 -7.62 -4.96 2.29
CA GLY A 26 -6.38 -4.38 2.79
C GLY A 26 -6.37 -2.86 2.68
N LEU A 27 -6.77 -2.32 1.51
CA LEU A 27 -6.86 -0.88 1.25
C LEU A 27 -7.83 -0.18 2.20
N ILE A 28 -9.03 -0.73 2.39
CA ILE A 28 -10.02 -0.17 3.35
C ILE A 28 -9.45 -0.14 4.76
N LYS A 29 -8.74 -1.20 5.17
CA LYS A 29 -8.13 -1.24 6.51
C LYS A 29 -7.05 -0.16 6.67
N LEU A 30 -6.21 0.03 5.65
CA LEU A 30 -5.16 1.06 5.67
C LEU A 30 -5.74 2.47 5.65
N ALA A 31 -6.76 2.72 4.82
CA ALA A 31 -7.35 4.04 4.65
C ALA A 31 -8.25 4.47 5.81
N PHE A 32 -9.04 3.55 6.38
CA PHE A 32 -10.12 3.92 7.30
C PHE A 32 -10.00 3.33 8.71
N LEU A 33 -9.15 2.33 8.92
CA LEU A 33 -9.05 1.60 10.19
C LEU A 33 -7.65 1.70 10.79
N ALA A 34 -7.17 2.93 11.01
CA ALA A 34 -5.84 3.21 11.56
C ALA A 34 -5.55 2.43 12.87
N SER A 35 -6.55 2.26 13.75
CA SER A 35 -6.40 1.47 14.99
C SER A 35 -6.22 -0.05 14.78
N LYS A 36 -6.39 -0.53 13.54
CA LYS A 36 -6.28 -1.95 13.15
C LYS A 36 -5.01 -2.22 12.35
N THR A 37 -4.13 -1.23 12.18
CA THR A 37 -2.86 -1.35 11.45
C THR A 37 -1.73 -0.68 12.23
N ARG A 38 -0.48 -1.11 11.99
CA ARG A 38 0.73 -0.43 12.49
C ARG A 38 1.37 0.46 11.44
N CYS A 39 0.72 0.58 10.28
CA CYS A 39 1.12 1.46 9.20
C CYS A 39 1.08 2.92 9.64
N LYS A 40 2.18 3.62 9.43
CA LYS A 40 2.40 5.05 9.69
C LYS A 40 2.46 5.86 8.39
N PHE A 41 2.74 5.21 7.25
CA PHE A 41 2.76 5.86 5.95
C PHE A 41 1.92 5.08 4.93
N PHE A 42 0.89 5.73 4.38
CA PHE A 42 0.02 5.18 3.34
C PHE A 42 -0.37 6.28 2.36
N SER A 43 -0.16 6.02 1.08
CA SER A 43 -0.65 6.82 -0.04
C SER A 43 -1.21 5.89 -1.10
N LEU A 44 -2.34 6.26 -1.68
CA LEU A 44 -2.96 5.58 -2.81
C LEU A 44 -3.35 6.65 -3.83
N THR A 45 -2.86 6.49 -5.06
CA THR A 45 -3.16 7.38 -6.17
C THR A 45 -3.77 6.57 -7.29
N GLU A 46 -4.96 6.95 -7.72
CA GLU A 46 -5.57 6.40 -8.92
C GLU A 46 -5.00 7.11 -10.16
N THR A 47 -4.58 6.34 -11.15
CA THR A 47 -4.19 6.82 -12.48
C THR A 47 -5.16 6.23 -13.53
N PRO A 48 -5.15 6.66 -14.80
CA PRO A 48 -5.91 5.98 -15.84
C PRO A 48 -5.50 4.50 -16.00
N GLU A 49 -4.21 4.19 -15.83
CA GLU A 49 -3.64 2.87 -16.10
C GLU A 49 -3.76 1.91 -14.90
N ASP A 50 -3.64 2.42 -13.68
CA ASP A 50 -3.46 1.61 -12.47
C ASP A 50 -3.87 2.35 -11.17
N TYR A 51 -3.51 1.75 -10.04
CA TYR A 51 -3.43 2.41 -8.75
C TYR A 51 -2.00 2.31 -8.21
N THR A 52 -1.35 3.44 -8.02
CA THR A 52 -0.04 3.51 -7.37
C THR A 52 -0.24 3.52 -5.85
N ILE A 53 0.44 2.64 -5.13
CA ILE A 53 0.45 2.58 -3.67
C ILE A 53 1.87 2.82 -3.13
N ILE A 54 1.97 3.70 -2.13
CA ILE A 54 3.19 3.91 -1.36
C ILE A 54 2.88 3.62 0.09
N VAL A 55 3.60 2.67 0.67
CA VAL A 55 3.29 2.17 2.01
C VAL A 55 4.55 1.78 2.76
N ASP A 56 4.55 1.88 4.09
CA ASP A 56 5.63 1.31 4.89
C ASP A 56 5.58 -0.23 4.96
N GLU A 57 6.60 -0.84 5.58
CA GLU A 57 6.70 -2.29 5.70
C GLU A 57 5.51 -2.95 6.40
N GLU A 58 4.93 -2.29 7.41
CA GLU A 58 3.83 -2.86 8.18
C GLU A 58 2.52 -2.81 7.39
N GLY A 59 2.29 -1.72 6.67
CA GLY A 59 1.16 -1.63 5.75
C GLY A 59 1.29 -2.60 4.57
N PHE A 60 2.51 -2.81 4.05
CA PHE A 60 2.77 -3.80 3.00
C PHE A 60 2.44 -5.23 3.47
N LYS A 61 2.87 -5.64 4.66
CA LYS A 61 2.49 -6.94 5.26
C LYS A 61 0.98 -7.06 5.47
N GLY A 62 0.33 -5.96 5.83
CA GLY A 62 -1.12 -5.89 6.05
C GLY A 62 -1.95 -6.06 4.78
N LEU A 63 -1.46 -5.54 3.65
CA LEU A 63 -2.12 -5.59 2.35
C LEU A 63 -2.23 -7.03 1.81
N TRP A 64 -1.18 -7.84 2.00
CA TRP A 64 -1.06 -9.18 1.40
C TRP A 64 -1.32 -10.35 2.37
N ARG A 65 -1.71 -10.09 3.62
CA ARG A 65 -1.71 -11.08 4.73
C ARG A 65 -2.60 -12.32 4.55
N ARG A 66 -3.39 -12.43 3.49
CA ARG A 66 -4.38 -13.51 3.31
C ARG A 66 -4.21 -14.42 2.09
N ARG A 67 -3.29 -14.17 1.16
CA ARG A 67 -3.04 -15.10 0.04
C ARG A 67 -1.55 -15.20 -0.28
N ARG A 68 -1.01 -16.44 -0.20
CA ARG A 68 0.25 -16.83 -0.85
C ARG A 68 -0.01 -16.87 -2.35
N GLY A 69 0.07 -15.72 -2.99
CA GLY A 69 -0.12 -15.60 -4.42
C GLY A 69 0.35 -14.22 -4.79
N TYR A 70 1.58 -14.16 -5.30
CA TYR A 70 2.16 -12.97 -5.89
C TYR A 70 1.28 -12.53 -7.07
N ALA A 71 0.25 -11.73 -6.80
CA ALA A 71 -0.27 -10.83 -7.80
C ALA A 71 0.74 -9.68 -7.85
N LEU A 72 1.37 -9.55 -9.01
CA LEU A 72 2.47 -8.66 -9.31
C LEU A 72 2.23 -7.23 -8.84
N CYS A 73 3.32 -6.55 -8.50
CA CYS A 73 3.71 -5.24 -9.03
C CYS A 73 4.90 -4.71 -8.21
N THR A 74 6.08 -5.29 -8.44
CA THR A 74 7.34 -4.58 -8.22
C THR A 74 7.62 -3.74 -9.46
N VAL A 75 7.86 -2.44 -9.26
CA VAL A 75 8.82 -1.72 -10.11
C VAL A 75 10.21 -2.00 -9.54
#